data_AF-A0A0Q8E5P8-F1
#
_entry.id   AF-A0A0Q8E5P8-F1
#
_cell.length_a   1.000
_cell.length_b   1.000
_cell.length_c   1.000
_cell.angle_alpha   90.00
_cell.angle_beta   90.00
_cell.angle_gamma   90.00
#
_symmetry.space_group_name_H-M   'P 1'
#
loop_
_entity.id
_entity.type
_entity.pdbx_description
1 polymer ?
#
loop_
_entity_poly.entity_id
_entity_poly.type
_entity_poly.pdbx_seq_one_letter_code
_entity_poly.pdbx_strand_id
1 'polypeptide(L)'
;MRQQTLHTATPVDRPEVRFGMAGGSLLVGAAMCTALPLSGWYGVVLLLAIAAAWCVVLPLGLAIGVGVSAWAFATGFAVNDFGVLTFAPADLLRLGLYAGVAVLVSGAQ
;
A
#
# COMPACT_ATOMS: atom_id res chain seq x y z
N MET A 1 -22.81 -18.52 -35.06
CA MET A 1 -22.88 -17.23 -34.38
C MET A 1 -22.72 -17.47 -32.88
N ARG A 2 -21.53 -17.21 -32.34
CA ARG A 2 -21.18 -17.48 -30.94
C ARG A 2 -21.44 -16.18 -30.18
N GLN A 3 -22.58 -16.08 -29.50
CA GLN A 3 -22.85 -14.98 -28.58
C GLN A 3 -21.87 -15.10 -27.42
N GLN A 4 -20.75 -14.37 -27.51
CA GLN A 4 -19.98 -14.01 -26.33
C GLN A 4 -20.88 -13.12 -25.49
N THR A 5 -21.42 -13.68 -24.42
CA THR A 5 -21.96 -12.96 -23.27
C THR A 5 -20.85 -12.07 -22.71
N LEU A 6 -20.67 -10.91 -23.32
CA LEU A 6 -19.79 -9.84 -22.88
C LEU A 6 -20.44 -9.21 -21.64
N HIS A 7 -20.37 -9.92 -20.53
CA HIS A 7 -20.45 -9.28 -19.23
C HIS A 7 -19.21 -8.38 -19.19
N THR A 8 -19.38 -7.09 -19.49
CA THR A 8 -18.27 -6.13 -19.59
C THR A 8 -17.56 -6.08 -18.25
N ALA A 9 -16.44 -6.78 -18.13
CA ALA A 9 -15.51 -6.61 -17.03
C ALA A 9 -15.15 -5.13 -16.97
N THR A 10 -15.44 -4.51 -15.84
CA THR A 10 -15.15 -3.11 -15.60
C THR A 10 -13.64 -2.93 -15.44
N PRO A 11 -13.06 -1.75 -15.75
CA PRO A 11 -11.62 -1.55 -15.63
C PRO A 11 -11.04 -1.91 -14.25
N VAL A 12 -11.80 -1.73 -13.17
CA VAL A 12 -11.39 -2.05 -11.79
C VAL A 12 -11.24 -3.56 -11.53
N ASP A 13 -11.80 -4.41 -12.39
CA ASP A 13 -11.62 -5.86 -12.28
C ASP A 13 -10.18 -6.29 -12.61
N ARG A 14 -9.39 -5.43 -13.26
CA ARG A 14 -7.98 -5.70 -13.53
C ARG A 14 -7.11 -5.42 -12.29
N PRO A 15 -6.29 -6.39 -11.84
CA PRO A 15 -5.48 -6.23 -10.64
C PRO A 15 -4.46 -5.08 -10.76
N GLU A 16 -3.99 -4.76 -11.96
CA GLU A 16 -3.06 -3.64 -12.21
C GLU A 16 -3.72 -2.28 -11.98
N VAL A 17 -5.02 -2.16 -12.29
CA VAL A 17 -5.78 -0.92 -12.04
C VAL A 17 -5.95 -0.73 -10.54
N ARG A 18 -6.30 -1.78 -9.80
CA ARG A 18 -6.38 -1.75 -8.33
C ARG A 18 -5.02 -1.43 -7.71
N PHE A 19 -3.93 -1.97 -8.24
CA PHE A 19 -2.58 -1.67 -7.80
C PHE A 19 -2.24 -0.18 -7.99
N GLY A 20 -2.58 0.39 -9.15
CA GLY A 20 -2.45 1.83 -9.39
C GLY A 20 -3.27 2.68 -8.41
N MET A 21 -4.50 2.27 -8.12
CA MET A 21 -5.36 2.93 -7.12
C MET A 21 -4.78 2.82 -5.70
N ALA A 22 -4.19 1.67 -5.35
CA ALA A 22 -3.49 1.49 -4.08
C ALA A 22 -2.31 2.46 -3.95
N GLY A 23 -1.48 2.57 -4.99
CA GLY A 23 -0.39 3.54 -5.04
C GLY A 23 -0.87 4.99 -4.89
N GLY A 24 -1.94 5.36 -5.60
CA GLY A 24 -2.56 6.69 -5.47
C GLY A 24 -3.12 6.96 -4.06
N SER A 25 -3.74 5.95 -3.43
CA SER A 25 -4.25 6.06 -2.05
C SER A 25 -3.11 6.26 -1.05
N LEU A 26 -2.01 5.53 -1.22
CA LEU A 26 -0.81 5.68 -0.40
C LEU A 26 -0.17 7.06 -0.56
N LEU A 27 -0.11 7.58 -1.79
CA LEU A 27 0.39 8.92 -2.06
C LEU A 27 -0.46 9.99 -1.35
N VAL A 28 -1.78 9.87 -1.39
CA VAL A 28 -2.69 10.76 -0.65
C VAL A 28 -2.46 10.64 0.85
N GLY A 29 -2.34 9.42 1.38
CA GLY A 29 -2.02 9.19 2.79
C GLY A 29 -0.68 9.80 3.22
N ALA A 30 0.34 9.71 2.37
CA ALA A 30 1.65 10.32 2.61
C ALA A 30 1.56 11.85 2.60
N ALA A 31 0.82 12.42 1.65
CA ALA A 31 0.56 13.86 1.62
C ALA A 31 -0.16 14.33 2.90
N MET A 32 -1.12 13.55 3.42
CA MET A 32 -1.76 13.85 4.70
C MET A 32 -0.78 13.82 5.88
N CYS A 33 0.21 12.92 5.89
CA CYS A 33 1.25 12.90 6.92
C CYS A 33 2.07 14.19 6.95
N THR A 34 2.23 14.85 5.79
CA THR A 34 2.94 16.13 5.69
C THR A 34 2.05 17.35 5.93
N ALA A 35 0.77 17.29 5.55
CA ALA A 35 -0.15 18.43 5.61
C ALA A 35 -0.84 18.57 6.98
N LEU A 36 -0.91 17.48 7.75
CA LEU A 36 -1.55 17.39 9.07
C LEU A 36 -0.50 17.01 10.12
N PRO A 37 -0.76 17.22 11.42
CA PRO A 37 0.14 16.77 12.50
C PRO A 37 0.06 15.25 12.72
N LEU A 38 0.20 14.47 11.65
CA LEU A 38 0.11 13.00 11.62
C LEU A 38 1.48 12.33 11.55
N SER A 39 2.52 12.98 12.07
CA SER A 39 3.88 12.44 12.10
C SER A 39 4.04 11.29 13.11
N GLY A 40 5.14 10.56 12.97
CA GLY A 40 5.50 9.43 13.80
C GLY A 40 4.51 8.26 13.68
N TRP A 41 4.02 7.80 14.84
CA TRP A 41 3.20 6.59 14.92
C TRP A 41 1.88 6.68 14.14
N TYR A 42 1.22 7.84 14.16
CA TYR A 42 -0.09 8.00 13.51
C TYR A 42 -0.01 7.80 11.99
N GLY A 43 0.98 8.40 11.33
CA GLY A 43 1.21 8.22 9.89
C GLY A 43 1.62 6.79 9.54
N VAL A 44 2.43 6.14 10.38
CA VAL A 44 2.78 4.72 10.22
C VAL A 44 1.53 3.83 10.31
N VAL A 45 0.62 4.06 11.25
CA VAL A 45 -0.62 3.27 11.34
C VAL A 45 -1.55 3.56 10.16
N LEU A 46 -1.69 4.82 9.76
CA LEU A 46 -2.52 5.22 8.63
C LEU A 46 -2.09 4.52 7.33
N LEU A 47 -0.81 4.60 6.98
CA LEU A 47 -0.29 4.02 5.73
C LEU A 47 -0.33 2.49 5.75
N LEU A 48 -0.12 1.88 6.91
CA LEU A 48 -0.30 0.44 7.08
C LEU A 48 -1.76 0.03 6.87
N ALA A 49 -2.71 0.79 7.42
CA ALA A 49 -4.14 0.50 7.26
C ALA A 49 -4.60 0.61 5.80
N ILE A 50 -4.14 1.65 5.08
CA ILE A 50 -4.40 1.81 3.65
C ILE A 50 -3.83 0.62 2.86
N ALA A 51 -2.59 0.23 3.14
CA ALA A 51 -1.94 -0.90 2.48
C ALA A 51 -2.70 -2.21 2.74
N ALA A 52 -3.04 -2.49 4.01
CA ALA A 52 -3.77 -3.69 4.40
C ALA A 52 -5.12 -3.78 3.69
N ALA A 53 -5.88 -2.69 3.62
CA ALA A 53 -7.17 -2.65 2.93
C ALA A 53 -7.05 -3.01 1.44
N TRP A 54 -6.02 -2.50 0.75
CA TRP A 54 -5.78 -2.82 -0.66
C TRP A 54 -5.23 -4.23 -0.89
N CYS A 55 -4.44 -4.78 0.04
CA CYS A 55 -3.92 -6.14 -0.08
C CYS A 55 -5.02 -7.21 -0.11
N VAL A 56 -6.21 -6.92 0.43
CA VAL A 56 -7.40 -7.81 0.36
C VAL A 56 -7.91 -8.02 -1.06
N VAL A 57 -7.52 -7.20 -2.03
CA VAL A 57 -8.05 -7.31 -3.41
C VAL A 57 -6.96 -7.47 -4.46
N LEU A 58 -5.72 -7.73 -4.03
CA LEU A 58 -4.55 -7.83 -4.89
C LEU A 58 -3.93 -9.22 -4.83
N PRO A 59 -3.42 -9.73 -5.97
CA PRO A 59 -2.60 -10.94 -5.96
C PRO A 59 -1.30 -10.69 -5.19
N LEU A 60 -0.76 -11.75 -4.58
CA LEU A 60 0.35 -11.69 -3.63
C LEU A 60 1.54 -10.84 -4.11
N GLY A 61 1.96 -11.00 -5.38
CA GLY A 61 3.08 -10.23 -5.93
C GLY A 61 2.84 -8.71 -5.93
N LEU A 62 1.63 -8.28 -6.28
CA LEU A 62 1.24 -6.86 -6.27
C LEU A 62 1.00 -6.37 -4.84
N ALA A 63 0.43 -7.21 -3.97
CA ALA A 63 0.23 -6.90 -2.55
C ALA A 63 1.56 -6.61 -1.85
N ILE A 64 2.60 -7.43 -2.08
CA ILE A 64 3.96 -7.19 -1.56
C ILE A 64 4.48 -5.84 -2.07
N GLY A 65 4.29 -5.53 -3.36
CA GLY A 65 4.65 -4.22 -3.92
C GLY A 65 3.95 -3.05 -3.21
N VAL A 66 2.67 -3.20 -2.87
CA VAL A 66 1.92 -2.21 -2.07
C VAL A 66 2.48 -2.10 -0.65
N GLY A 67 2.77 -3.22 0.01
CA GLY A 67 3.38 -3.24 1.35
C GLY A 67 4.73 -2.51 1.39
N VAL A 68 5.61 -2.80 0.44
CA VAL A 68 6.92 -2.12 0.32
C VAL A 68 6.75 -0.64 0.01
N SER A 69 5.83 -0.28 -0.90
CA SER A 69 5.55 1.12 -1.21
C SER A 69 5.02 1.89 0.00
N ALA A 70 4.13 1.27 0.77
CA ALA A 70 3.57 1.86 1.98
C ALA A 70 4.63 2.03 3.09
N TRP A 71 5.56 1.07 3.23
CA TRP A 71 6.75 1.26 4.08
C TRP A 71 7.59 2.46 3.61
N ALA A 72 7.82 2.60 2.31
CA ALA A 72 8.61 3.68 1.77
C ALA A 72 7.96 5.04 2.08
N PHE A 73 6.65 5.16 1.89
CA PHE A 73 5.90 6.36 2.25
C PHE A 73 5.91 6.63 3.76
N ALA A 74 5.75 5.60 4.59
CA ALA A 74 5.73 5.76 6.04
C ALA A 74 7.11 6.21 6.56
N THR A 75 8.17 5.59 6.07
CA THR A 75 9.54 5.96 6.45
C THR A 75 9.87 7.36 5.94
N GLY A 76 9.56 7.67 4.69
CA GLY A 76 9.91 8.95 4.06
C GLY A 76 9.09 10.16 4.51
N PHE A 77 7.82 9.98 4.88
CA PHE A 77 6.90 11.10 5.15
C PHE A 77 6.24 11.09 6.52
N ALA A 78 6.18 9.95 7.21
CA ALA A 78 5.65 9.89 8.57
C ALA A 78 6.77 9.86 9.62
N VAL A 79 7.86 9.15 9.36
CA VAL A 79 8.98 9.01 10.30
C VAL A 79 10.07 10.05 10.04
N ASN A 80 10.49 10.18 8.79
CA ASN A 80 11.42 11.21 8.33
C ASN A 80 10.65 12.30 7.57
N ASP A 81 11.37 13.37 7.24
CA ASP A 81 10.86 14.48 6.45
C ASP A 81 11.29 14.37 4.97
N PHE A 82 10.51 15.00 4.09
CA PHE A 82 10.83 15.19 2.67
C PHE A 82 11.08 13.92 1.84
N GLY A 83 10.54 12.76 2.26
CA GLY A 83 10.65 11.52 1.52
C GLY A 83 11.95 10.76 1.74
N VAL A 84 12.73 11.07 2.78
CA VAL A 84 14.02 10.43 3.03
C VAL A 84 13.83 8.98 3.51
N LEU A 85 14.37 8.04 2.74
CA LEU A 85 14.38 6.62 3.09
C LEU A 85 15.65 6.26 3.84
N THR A 86 15.46 5.61 4.98
CA THR A 86 16.53 5.07 5.81
C THR A 86 16.34 3.57 5.98
N PHE A 87 17.46 2.87 6.19
CA PHE A 87 17.49 1.43 6.51
C PHE A 87 18.02 1.22 7.92
N ALA A 88 17.67 2.12 8.85
CA ALA A 88 17.99 1.92 10.25
C ALA A 88 17.24 0.67 10.76
N PRO A 89 17.69 0.03 11.86
CA PRO A 89 17.07 -1.19 12.36
C PRO A 89 15.54 -1.07 12.56
N ALA A 90 15.05 0.08 13.04
CA ALA A 90 13.63 0.33 13.19
C ALA A 90 12.87 0.40 11.85
N ASP A 91 13.50 0.88 10.79
CA ASP A 91 12.89 0.97 9.45
C ASP A 91 12.82 -0.41 8.81
N LEU A 92 13.83 -1.25 9.02
CA LEU A 92 13.81 -2.65 8.60
C LEU A 92 12.70 -3.45 9.29
N LEU A 93 12.45 -3.18 10.58
CA LEU A 93 11.31 -3.77 11.29
C LEU A 93 9.98 -3.32 10.68
N ARG A 94 9.84 -2.04 10.33
CA ARG A 94 8.65 -1.55 9.62
C ARG A 94 8.50 -2.19 8.25
N LEU A 95 9.58 -2.31 7.48
CA LEU A 95 9.56 -2.98 6.18
C LEU A 95 9.05 -4.41 6.31
N GLY A 96 9.62 -5.18 7.25
CA GLY A 96 9.19 -6.54 7.55
C GLY A 96 7.73 -6.61 7.98
N LEU A 97 7.27 -5.66 8.79
CA LEU A 97 5.87 -5.59 9.22
C LEU A 97 4.92 -5.30 8.06
N TYR A 98 5.21 -4.30 7.23
CA TYR A 98 4.36 -3.93 6.09
C TYR A 98 4.32 -5.03 5.02
N ALA A 99 5.48 -5.60 4.67
CA ALA A 99 5.55 -6.73 3.75
C ALA A 99 4.88 -7.98 4.34
N GLY A 100 5.07 -8.23 5.64
CA GLY A 100 4.44 -9.33 6.37
C GLY A 100 2.93 -9.22 6.38
N VAL A 101 2.37 -8.04 6.63
CA VAL A 101 0.92 -7.79 6.53
C VAL A 101 0.44 -8.05 5.10
N ALA A 102 1.16 -7.58 4.08
CA ALA A 102 0.77 -7.85 2.70
C ALA A 102 0.72 -9.36 2.39
N VAL A 103 1.71 -10.13 2.84
CA VAL A 103 1.73 -11.60 2.68
C VAL A 103 0.59 -12.25 3.45
N LEU A 104 0.34 -11.85 4.70
CA LEU A 104 -0.71 -12.45 5.53
C LEU A 104 -2.12 -12.16 4.98
N VAL A 105 -2.36 -10.93 4.52
CA VAL A 105 -3.67 -10.51 4.03
C VAL A 105 -3.97 -11.09 2.65
N SER A 106 -3.01 -11.05 1.73
CA SER A 106 -3.20 -11.53 0.35
C SER A 106 -3.00 -13.05 0.23
N GLY A 107 -2.08 -13.63 1.01
CA GLY A 107 -1.83 -15.08 1.02
C GLY A 107 -2.92 -15.91 1.72
N ALA A 108 -3.88 -15.26 2.38
CA ALA A 108 -5.06 -15.92 2.96
C ALA A 108 -6.19 -16.14 1.94
N GLN A 109 -6.01 -15.73 0.68
CA GLN A 109 -6.99 -15.81 -0.41
C GLN A 109 -6.69 -16.98 -1.34
#